data_AF-A0A357LIG7-F1
#
_entry.id   AF-A0A357LIG7-F1
#
_cell.length_a   1.000
_cell.length_b   1.000
_cell.length_c   1.000
_cell.angle_alpha   90.00
_cell.angle_beta   90.00
_cell.angle_gamma   90.00
#
_symmetry.space_group_name_H-M   'P 1'
#
loop_
_entity.id
_entity.type
_entity.pdbx_description
1 polymer ?
#
loop_
_entity_poly.entity_id
_entity_poly.type
_entity_poly.pdbx_seq_one_letter_code
_entity_poly.pdbx_strand_id
1 'polypeptide(L)'
;MEVAILFAVVVGLMLIGVPIAVSLGMASILFLLALGDTSLASIAQTFFQAMAGHYTLLAIPFFILASSFMSTGGVARRIIRFSVALVGHVPGGLAIAGV
;
A
#
# COMPACT_ATOMS: atom_id res chain seq x y z
N MET A 1 -30.85 -1.11 -16.92
CA MET A 1 -31.32 -1.65 -15.61
C MET A 1 -30.15 -2.15 -14.78
N GLU A 2 -29.22 -2.87 -15.38
CA GLU A 2 -28.02 -3.43 -14.74
C GLU A 2 -27.18 -2.40 -13.95
N VAL A 3 -26.91 -1.24 -14.54
CA VAL A 3 -26.17 -0.15 -13.87
C VAL A 3 -26.89 0.33 -12.60
N ALA A 4 -28.22 0.42 -12.64
CA ALA A 4 -29.00 0.83 -11.46
C ALA A 4 -28.93 -0.21 -10.34
N ILE A 5 -28.90 -1.50 -10.68
CA ILE A 5 -28.74 -2.59 -9.71
C ILE A 5 -27.36 -2.52 -9.06
N LEU A 6 -26.29 -2.34 -9.84
CA LEU A 6 -24.93 -2.19 -9.32
C LEU A 6 -24.84 -1.03 -8.32
N PHE A 7 -25.36 0.15 -8.68
CA PHE A 7 -25.35 1.32 -7.80
C PHE A 7 -26.23 1.12 -6.55
N ALA A 8 -27.40 0.49 -6.69
CA ALA A 8 -28.27 0.20 -5.55
C ALA A 8 -27.58 -0.72 -4.53
N VAL A 9 -26.84 -1.73 -5.00
CA VAL A 9 -26.09 -2.65 -4.12
C VAL A 9 -24.93 -1.92 -3.44
N VAL A 10 -24.16 -1.11 -4.16
CA VAL A 10 -23.05 -0.32 -3.57
C VAL A 10 -23.59 0.61 -2.48
N VAL A 11 -24.61 1.43 -2.81
CA VAL A 11 -25.18 2.39 -1.87
C VAL A 11 -25.83 1.67 -0.69
N GLY A 12 -26.52 0.55 -0.92
CA GLY A 12 -27.10 -0.27 0.14
C GLY A 12 -26.05 -0.79 1.13
N LEU A 13 -24.91 -1.30 0.64
CA LEU A 13 -23.79 -1.75 1.48
C LEU A 13 -23.16 -0.59 2.27
N MET A 14 -23.02 0.58 1.66
CA MET A 14 -22.49 1.76 2.36
C MET A 14 -23.43 2.25 3.46
N LEU A 15 -24.75 2.22 3.24
CA LEU A 15 -25.75 2.64 4.22
C LEU A 15 -25.77 1.78 5.49
N ILE A 16 -25.44 0.49 5.37
CA ILE A 16 -25.29 -0.42 6.52
C ILE A 16 -23.90 -0.33 7.17
N GLY A 17 -23.06 0.63 6.77
CA GLY A 17 -21.77 0.92 7.39
C GLY A 17 -20.60 0.11 6.86
N VAL A 18 -20.75 -0.60 5.72
CA VAL A 18 -19.62 -1.33 5.11
C VAL A 18 -18.63 -0.33 4.51
N PRO A 19 -17.31 -0.49 4.75
CA PRO A 19 -16.29 0.38 4.16
C PRO A 19 -16.42 0.46 2.64
N ILE A 20 -16.12 1.64 2.07
CA ILE A 20 -16.32 1.95 0.65
C ILE A 20 -15.63 0.92 -0.27
N ALA A 21 -14.37 0.57 0.05
CA ALA A 21 -13.60 -0.39 -0.73
C ALA A 21 -14.24 -1.79 -0.76
N VAL A 22 -14.77 -2.24 0.38
CA VAL A 22 -15.45 -3.53 0.50
C VAL A 22 -16.79 -3.49 -0.24
N SER A 23 -17.53 -2.39 -0.12
CA SER A 23 -18.81 -2.19 -0.81
C SER A 23 -18.65 -2.26 -2.32
N LEU A 24 -17.64 -1.59 -2.88
CA LEU A 24 -17.36 -1.57 -4.31
C LEU A 24 -16.91 -2.95 -4.82
N GLY A 25 -16.04 -3.62 -4.07
CA GLY A 25 -15.56 -4.96 -4.40
C GLY A 25 -16.67 -6.01 -4.38
N MET A 26 -17.46 -6.06 -3.30
CA MET A 26 -18.57 -6.99 -3.16
C MET A 26 -19.66 -6.76 -4.21
N ALA A 27 -20.05 -5.51 -4.45
CA ALA A 27 -21.07 -5.20 -5.46
C ALA A 27 -20.61 -5.64 -6.87
N SER A 28 -19.34 -5.40 -7.21
CA SER A 28 -18.76 -5.83 -8.48
C SER A 28 -18.75 -7.35 -8.63
N ILE A 29 -18.37 -8.08 -7.58
CA ILE A 29 -18.35 -9.56 -7.60
C ILE A 29 -19.77 -10.12 -7.71
N LEU A 30 -20.71 -9.61 -6.91
CA LEU A 30 -22.11 -10.04 -6.95
C LEU A 30 -22.73 -9.78 -8.32
N PHE A 31 -22.45 -8.63 -8.92
CA PHE A 31 -22.93 -8.30 -10.25
C PHE A 31 -22.35 -9.23 -11.32
N LEU A 32 -21.04 -9.48 -11.32
CA LEU A 32 -20.39 -10.37 -12.28
C LEU A 32 -20.86 -11.83 -12.17
N LEU A 33 -21.22 -12.29 -10.98
CA LEU A 33 -21.74 -13.65 -10.75
C LEU A 33 -23.22 -13.79 -11.08
N ALA A 34 -24.02 -12.75 -10.84
CA ALA A 34 -25.48 -12.82 -10.98
C ALA A 34 -25.98 -12.39 -12.37
N LEU A 35 -25.28 -11.45 -13.03
CA LEU A 35 -25.66 -10.91 -14.34
C LEU A 35 -24.60 -11.14 -15.42
N GLY A 36 -23.38 -11.52 -15.05
CA GLY A 36 -22.30 -11.81 -16.01
C GLY A 36 -22.12 -13.30 -16.27
N ASP A 37 -21.55 -13.63 -17.43
CA ASP A 37 -21.13 -15.00 -17.80
C ASP A 37 -19.74 -15.35 -17.22
N THR A 38 -19.37 -14.76 -16.07
CA THR A 38 -18.03 -14.90 -15.50
C THR A 38 -18.03 -15.93 -14.37
N SER A 39 -17.09 -16.88 -14.42
CA SER A 39 -16.92 -17.85 -13.33
C SER A 39 -16.26 -17.23 -12.10
N LEU A 40 -16.55 -17.78 -10.91
CA LEU A 40 -15.88 -17.38 -9.67
C LEU A 40 -14.35 -17.54 -9.76
N ALA A 41 -13.87 -18.55 -10.48
CA ALA A 41 -12.45 -18.77 -10.73
C ALA A 41 -11.81 -17.62 -11.53
N SER A 42 -12.50 -17.12 -12.55
CA SER A 42 -12.05 -15.97 -13.37
C SER A 42 -12.00 -14.68 -12.56
N ILE A 43 -12.97 -14.47 -11.67
CA ILE A 43 -12.98 -13.33 -10.74
C ILE A 43 -11.79 -13.41 -9.78
N ALA A 44 -11.56 -14.59 -9.18
CA ALA A 44 -10.43 -14.80 -8.28
C ALA A 44 -9.08 -14.57 -8.99
N GLN A 45 -8.95 -15.05 -10.24
CA GLN A 45 -7.76 -14.81 -11.06
C GLN A 45 -7.55 -13.33 -11.35
N THR A 46 -8.61 -12.60 -11.70
CA THR A 46 -8.54 -11.14 -11.95
C THR A 46 -8.12 -10.39 -10.70
N PHE A 47 -8.63 -10.78 -9.53
CA PHE A 47 -8.26 -10.20 -8.25
C PHE A 47 -6.79 -10.45 -7.91
N PHE A 48 -6.29 -11.66 -8.17
CA PHE A 48 -4.88 -11.99 -7.96
C PHE A 48 -3.97 -11.23 -8.91
N GLN A 49 -4.35 -11.12 -10.19
CA GLN A 49 -3.60 -10.33 -11.17
C GLN A 49 -3.59 -8.84 -10.85
N ALA A 50 -4.68 -8.31 -10.28
CA ALA A 50 -4.73 -6.92 -9.83
C ALA A 50 -3.76 -6.66 -8.67
N MET A 51 -3.51 -7.65 -7.80
CA MET A 51 -2.47 -7.55 -6.77
C MET A 51 -1.06 -7.78 -7.31
N ALA A 52 -0.93 -8.62 -8.36
CA ALA A 52 0.35 -8.94 -8.99
C ALA A 52 0.89 -7.72 -9.75
N GLY A 53 1.69 -6.90 -9.08
CA GLY A 53 2.28 -5.70 -9.66
C GLY A 53 2.54 -4.57 -8.69
N HIS A 54 2.05 -4.66 -7.45
CA HIS A 54 2.31 -3.64 -6.42
C HIS A 54 3.70 -3.80 -5.77
N TYR A 55 4.76 -3.81 -6.58
CA TYR A 55 6.15 -3.82 -6.08
C TYR A 55 6.44 -2.62 -5.18
N THR A 56 5.74 -1.50 -5.37
CA THR A 56 5.83 -0.33 -4.48
C THR A 56 5.41 -0.65 -3.05
N LEU A 57 4.43 -1.54 -2.84
CA LEU A 57 4.05 -1.96 -1.49
C LEU A 57 5.13 -2.82 -0.83
N LEU A 58 5.97 -3.51 -1.60
CA LEU A 58 7.15 -4.22 -1.07
C LEU A 58 8.22 -3.25 -0.55
N ALA A 59 8.19 -1.98 -0.93
CA ALA A 59 9.08 -0.99 -0.35
C ALA A 59 8.89 -0.88 1.17
N ILE A 60 7.66 -1.02 1.69
CA ILE A 60 7.37 -0.93 3.13
C ILE A 60 8.15 -1.99 3.94
N PRO A 61 7.99 -3.31 3.70
CA PRO A 61 8.74 -4.31 4.45
C PRO A 61 10.25 -4.21 4.20
N PHE A 62 10.70 -3.85 2.99
CA PHE A 62 12.13 -3.67 2.73
C PHE A 62 12.74 -2.46 3.44
N PHE A 63 12.02 -1.35 3.56
CA PHE A 63 12.46 -0.21 4.37
C PHE A 63 12.56 -0.57 5.85
N ILE A 64 11.59 -1.33 6.37
CA ILE A 64 11.63 -1.81 7.76
C ILE A 64 12.86 -2.72 7.95
N LEU A 65 13.09 -3.66 7.03
CA LEU A 65 14.23 -4.59 7.08
C LEU A 65 15.58 -3.84 6.97
N ALA A 66 15.70 -2.90 6.04
CA ALA A 66 16.89 -2.07 5.90
C ALA A 66 17.14 -1.24 7.15
N SER A 67 16.11 -0.65 7.75
CA SER A 67 16.23 0.13 8.99
C SER A 67 16.72 -0.72 10.16
N SER A 68 16.25 -1.97 10.27
CA SER A 68 16.66 -2.88 11.34
C SER A 68 18.11 -3.29 11.19
N PHE A 69 18.58 -3.57 9.97
CA PHE A 69 19.98 -3.82 9.66
C PHE A 69 20.86 -2.60 9.92
N MET A 70 20.41 -1.40 9.57
CA MET A 70 21.17 -0.17 9.83
C MET A 70 21.31 0.12 11.33
N SER A 71 20.27 -0.17 12.12
CA SER A 71 20.24 0.03 13.57
C SER A 71 21.10 -1.00 14.31
N THR A 72 20.92 -2.29 14.00
CA THR A 72 21.66 -3.38 14.66
C THR A 72 23.11 -3.52 14.18
N GLY A 73 23.36 -3.31 12.88
CA GLY A 73 24.71 -3.38 12.29
C GLY A 73 25.59 -2.16 12.56
N GLY A 74 25.08 -1.13 13.24
CA GLY A 74 25.82 0.10 13.54
C GLY A 74 26.14 0.96 12.32
N VAL A 75 25.59 0.63 11.15
CA VAL A 75 25.78 1.38 9.89
C VAL A 75 25.29 2.82 10.05
N ALA A 76 24.13 3.03 10.68
CA ALA A 76 23.60 4.36 10.96
C ALA A 76 24.60 5.21 11.77
N ARG A 77 25.20 4.64 12.83
CA ARG A 77 26.23 5.35 13.63
C ARG A 77 27.48 5.69 12.83
N ARG A 78 27.91 4.81 11.91
CA ARG A 78 29.07 5.07 11.04
C ARG A 78 28.80 6.20 10.05
N ILE A 79 27.60 6.24 9.45
CA ILE A 79 27.17 7.32 8.55
C ILE A 79 27.13 8.66 9.29
N ILE A 80 26.57 8.70 10.51
CA ILE A 80 26.56 9.92 11.32
C ILE A 80 27.98 10.37 11.64
N ARG A 81 28.87 9.46 12.06
CA ARG A 81 30.27 9.80 12.36
C ARG A 81 31.00 10.36 11.14
N PHE A 82 30.76 9.81 9.96
CA PHE A 82 31.31 10.32 8.70
C PHE A 82 30.79 11.72 8.39
N SER A 83 29.49 11.95 8.55
CA SER A 83 28.87 13.27 8.34
C SER A 83 29.43 14.31 9.32
N VAL A 84 29.59 13.96 10.61
CA VAL A 84 30.24 14.80 11.62
C VAL A 84 31.68 15.13 11.22
N ALA A 85 32.44 14.19 10.65
CA ALA A 85 33.81 14.45 10.22
C ALA A 85 33.90 15.46 9.06
N LEU A 86 32.87 15.56 8.22
CA LEU A 86 32.82 16.49 7.09
C LEU A 86 32.38 17.90 7.47
N VAL A 87 31.37 18.05 8.34
CA VAL A 87 30.76 19.36 8.64
C VAL A 87 30.73 19.74 10.12
N GLY A 88 31.20 18.86 11.01
CA GLY A 88 31.16 19.07 12.47
C GLY A 88 32.07 20.20 12.98
N HIS A 89 32.99 20.68 12.15
CA HIS A 89 33.80 21.87 12.47
C HIS A 89 33.01 23.19 12.32
N VAL A 90 31.85 23.18 11.65
CA VAL A 90 30.94 24.33 11.58
C VAL A 90 29.87 24.19 12.67
N PRO A 91 29.66 25.20 13.52
CA PRO A 91 28.57 25.19 14.50
C PRO A 91 27.22 24.98 13.81
N GLY A 92 26.49 23.93 14.18
CA GLY A 92 25.22 23.57 13.54
C GLY A 92 25.35 22.92 12.15
N GLY A 93 26.56 22.55 11.71
CA GLY A 93 26.82 22.06 10.35
C GLY A 93 25.98 20.85 9.91
N LEU A 94 25.66 19.93 10.82
CA LEU A 94 24.76 18.79 10.54
C LEU A 94 23.32 19.24 10.23
N ALA A 95 22.78 20.17 11.01
CA ALA A 95 21.43 20.68 10.81
C ALA A 95 21.33 21.49 9.51
N ILE A 96 22.37 22.26 9.17
CA ILE A 96 22.46 22.99 7.90
C ILE A 96 22.54 22.02 6.71
N ALA A 97 23.20 20.87 6.87
CA ALA A 97 23.31 19.83 5.85
C ALA A 97 22.03 18.97 5.69
N GLY A 98 21.02 19.15 6.54
CA GLY A 98 19.75 18.41 6.47
C GLY A 98 19.84 16.95 6.93
N VAL A 99 20.81 16.62 7.80
CA VAL A 99 20.98 15.29 8.41
C VAL A 99 20.25 15.20 9.75
#